data_AF-A0A258IXZ3-F1
#
_entry.id   AF-A0A258IXZ3-F1
#
_cell.length_a   1.000
_cell.length_b   1.000
_cell.length_c   1.000
_cell.angle_alpha   90.00
_cell.angle_beta   90.00
_cell.angle_gamma   90.00
#
_symmetry.space_group_name_H-M   'P 1'
#
loop_
_entity.id
_entity.type
_entity.pdbx_description
1 polymer ?
#
loop_
_entity_poly.entity_id
_entity_poly.type
_entity_poly.pdbx_seq_one_letter_code
_entity_poly.pdbx_strand_id
1 'polypeptide(L)'
;MTASPFDDIRALAYSPPAANAAPALGQSDRLADISSWLTAWTGKTPPAVNRPVVALYAGARQGVGPRGYARDRLEAVASGGATVCRLAGVQGAGLEAFDLAVDRPTPNAVDKAAMSEKECAATMAFGMEALAKQPDLLVPGVIAAETDMIASSIALALFGGEASDWTDAPDLVVAAVERTREEGGLDDPLQVLRQLGGRETAAVAGAILAARVQKIPVLLDGYAACAAAAVLYQIDAALLDHCLAAHVGTAKGHGRLLAAIGKRPLLTLDIGEEEGVGGASALALVKLACEVR
;
A
#
# COMPACT_ATOMS: atom_id res chain seq x y z
N MET A 1 24.07 20.76 9.84
CA MET A 1 23.47 19.69 9.02
C MET A 1 22.05 20.12 8.71
N THR A 2 21.71 20.32 7.44
CA THR A 2 20.32 20.60 7.04
C THR A 2 19.51 19.32 7.25
N ALA A 3 18.38 19.39 7.95
CA ALA A 3 17.48 18.24 8.12
C ALA A 3 17.08 17.70 6.75
N SER A 4 17.20 16.38 6.56
CA SER A 4 16.73 15.70 5.36
C SER A 4 15.20 15.64 5.38
N PRO A 5 14.49 15.82 4.26
CA PRO A 5 13.05 15.56 4.18
C PRO A 5 12.62 14.17 4.68
N PHE A 6 13.51 13.18 4.65
CA PHE A 6 13.24 11.85 5.23
C PHE A 6 13.34 11.81 6.75
N ASP A 7 14.00 12.77 7.39
CA ASP A 7 14.05 12.85 8.85
C ASP A 7 12.66 13.11 9.43
N ASP A 8 11.82 13.90 8.75
CA ASP A 8 10.43 14.14 9.16
C ASP A 8 9.57 12.86 9.06
N ILE A 9 9.76 12.08 7.99
CA ILE A 9 9.08 10.79 7.81
C ILE A 9 9.53 9.80 8.90
N ARG A 10 10.82 9.73 9.19
CA ARG A 10 11.37 8.89 10.26
C ARG A 10 10.87 9.32 11.64
N ALA A 11 10.77 10.62 11.90
CA ALA A 11 10.24 11.14 13.14
C ALA A 11 8.78 10.68 13.39
N LEU A 12 7.95 10.66 12.33
CA LEU A 12 6.60 10.09 12.40
C LEU A 12 6.61 8.57 12.64
N ALA A 13 7.59 7.87 12.05
CA ALA A 13 7.71 6.42 12.11
C ALA A 13 8.26 5.87 13.46
N TYR A 14 9.08 6.63 14.20
CA TYR A 14 9.75 6.13 15.42
C TYR A 14 8.95 6.28 16.72
N SER A 15 7.79 6.92 16.70
CA SER A 15 6.91 6.97 17.89
C SER A 15 5.43 6.79 17.52
N PRO A 16 5.09 5.68 16.82
CA PRO A 16 3.72 5.45 16.42
C PRO A 16 2.88 5.07 17.66
N PRO A 17 1.60 5.45 17.71
CA PRO A 17 0.72 5.02 18.79
C PRO A 17 0.61 3.49 18.83
N ALA A 18 0.58 2.93 20.03
CA ALA A 18 0.27 1.53 20.26
C ALA A 18 -1.24 1.27 20.12
N ALA A 19 -1.60 0.02 19.82
CA ALA A 19 -2.99 -0.44 19.84
C ALA A 19 -3.60 -0.25 21.24
N ASN A 20 -4.92 -0.09 21.29
CA ASN A 20 -5.67 -0.15 22.54
C ASN A 20 -5.81 -1.61 23.01
N ALA A 21 -6.15 -1.81 24.28
CA ALA A 21 -6.51 -3.15 24.77
C ALA A 21 -7.77 -3.64 24.04
N ALA A 22 -7.72 -4.86 23.51
CA ALA A 22 -8.86 -5.53 22.88
C ALA A 22 -9.42 -6.63 23.79
N PRO A 23 -10.74 -6.86 23.77
CA PRO A 23 -11.37 -7.93 24.53
C PRO A 23 -10.88 -9.29 24.03
N ALA A 24 -10.65 -10.22 24.95
CA ALA A 24 -10.47 -11.63 24.62
C ALA A 24 -11.82 -12.21 24.22
N LEU A 25 -12.02 -12.44 22.92
CA LEU A 25 -13.19 -13.17 22.44
C LEU A 25 -13.05 -14.65 22.81
N GLY A 26 -14.15 -15.29 23.22
CA GLY A 26 -14.14 -16.71 23.58
C GLY A 26 -13.90 -17.65 22.39
N GLN A 27 -14.01 -17.13 21.17
CA GLN A 27 -13.77 -17.83 19.91
C GLN A 27 -12.36 -17.53 19.39
N SER A 28 -11.69 -18.54 18.81
CA SER A 28 -10.32 -18.45 18.28
C SER A 28 -10.27 -18.69 16.76
N ASP A 29 -11.25 -18.13 16.05
CA ASP A 29 -11.29 -18.17 14.59
C ASP A 29 -10.88 -16.84 13.95
N ARG A 30 -10.81 -16.84 12.61
CA ARG A 30 -10.32 -15.69 11.85
C ARG A 30 -11.25 -14.47 11.93
N LEU A 31 -12.56 -14.67 12.12
CA LEU A 31 -13.49 -13.54 12.26
C LEU A 31 -13.35 -12.90 13.65
N ALA A 32 -13.16 -13.71 14.69
CA ALA A 32 -12.82 -13.24 16.02
C ALA A 32 -11.48 -12.46 16.03
N ASP A 33 -10.45 -12.94 15.32
CA ASP A 33 -9.18 -12.22 15.15
C ASP A 33 -9.39 -10.82 14.55
N ILE A 34 -10.18 -10.73 13.47
CA ILE A 34 -10.45 -9.46 12.77
C ILE A 34 -11.25 -8.51 13.67
N SER A 35 -12.26 -9.02 14.38
CA SER A 35 -13.06 -8.24 15.33
C SER A 35 -12.19 -7.66 16.45
N SER A 36 -11.34 -8.51 17.06
CA SER A 36 -10.39 -8.10 18.10
C SER A 36 -9.38 -7.06 17.57
N TRP A 37 -8.82 -7.28 16.38
CA TRP A 37 -7.92 -6.34 15.71
C TRP A 37 -8.58 -4.98 15.46
N LEU A 38 -9.82 -4.96 14.94
CA LEU A 38 -10.58 -3.72 14.74
C LEU A 38 -10.79 -2.99 16.06
N THR A 39 -11.19 -3.67 17.13
CA THR A 39 -11.37 -3.06 18.45
C THR A 39 -10.05 -2.51 18.99
N ALA A 40 -8.94 -3.23 18.83
CA ALA A 40 -7.62 -2.79 19.26
C ALA A 40 -7.25 -1.44 18.63
N TRP A 41 -7.47 -1.28 17.32
CA TRP A 41 -7.07 -0.07 16.61
C TRP A 41 -8.09 1.06 16.74
N THR A 42 -9.38 0.76 16.62
CA THR A 42 -10.43 1.79 16.68
C THR A 42 -10.81 2.19 18.11
N GLY A 43 -10.50 1.35 19.11
CA GLY A 43 -10.95 1.52 20.49
C GLY A 43 -12.46 1.32 20.70
N LYS A 44 -13.18 0.84 19.69
CA LYS A 44 -14.65 0.69 19.72
C LYS A 44 -15.06 -0.74 20.08
N THR A 45 -16.02 -0.85 20.99
CA THR A 45 -16.65 -2.12 21.40
C THR A 45 -18.17 -1.94 21.46
N PRO A 46 -18.96 -2.63 20.61
CA PRO A 46 -18.51 -3.49 19.52
C PRO A 46 -17.76 -2.69 18.41
N PRO A 47 -16.84 -3.32 17.67
CA PRO A 47 -16.21 -2.67 16.53
C PRO A 47 -17.25 -2.41 15.43
N ALA A 48 -17.02 -1.37 14.63
CA ALA A 48 -17.88 -1.03 13.50
C ALA A 48 -17.07 -0.31 12.42
N VAL A 49 -17.41 -0.58 11.15
CA VAL A 49 -16.84 0.07 9.97
C VAL A 49 -17.95 0.79 9.22
N ASN A 50 -18.08 2.09 9.48
CA ASN A 50 -19.17 2.95 8.98
C ASN A 50 -18.72 3.88 7.86
N ARG A 51 -17.42 4.23 7.82
CA ARG A 51 -16.85 5.23 6.92
C ARG A 51 -15.55 4.71 6.25
N PRO A 52 -15.55 3.49 5.67
CA PRO A 52 -14.35 3.00 5.01
C PRO A 52 -14.07 3.86 3.76
N VAL A 53 -12.80 4.09 3.46
CA VAL A 53 -12.38 4.80 2.25
C VAL A 53 -11.42 3.93 1.45
N VAL A 54 -11.72 3.78 0.16
CA VAL A 54 -10.78 3.29 -0.84
C VAL A 54 -10.07 4.50 -1.45
N ALA A 55 -8.75 4.59 -1.27
CA ALA A 55 -7.92 5.68 -1.75
C ALA A 55 -7.01 5.16 -2.88
N LEU A 56 -7.25 5.62 -4.11
CA LEU A 56 -6.53 5.22 -5.30
C LEU A 56 -5.46 6.26 -5.64
N TYR A 57 -4.21 5.82 -5.74
CA TYR A 57 -3.08 6.68 -6.07
C TYR A 57 -2.62 6.42 -7.50
N ALA A 58 -2.78 7.41 -8.37
CA ALA A 58 -2.49 7.28 -9.79
C ALA A 58 -1.15 7.90 -10.17
N GLY A 59 -0.23 7.06 -10.63
CA GLY A 59 1.11 7.44 -11.07
C GLY A 59 1.38 7.00 -12.51
N ALA A 60 2.42 7.59 -13.11
CA ALA A 60 2.86 7.24 -14.46
C ALA A 60 4.38 7.19 -14.53
N ARG A 61 4.91 6.34 -15.42
CA ARG A 61 6.35 6.09 -15.59
C ARG A 61 6.74 6.15 -17.05
N GLN A 62 7.97 6.60 -17.32
CA GLN A 62 8.50 6.71 -18.68
C GLN A 62 8.77 5.32 -19.26
N GLY A 63 8.33 5.09 -20.51
CA GLY A 63 8.64 3.86 -21.26
C GLY A 63 7.89 2.61 -20.81
N VAL A 64 6.86 2.74 -19.98
CA VAL A 64 6.13 1.63 -19.36
C VAL A 64 4.65 1.68 -19.73
N GLY A 65 4.10 0.54 -20.18
CA GLY A 65 2.70 0.38 -20.57
C GLY A 65 2.17 1.34 -21.66
N PRO A 66 0.84 1.32 -21.91
CA PRO A 66 0.21 2.24 -22.84
C PRO A 66 0.34 3.70 -22.38
N ARG A 67 0.65 4.61 -23.30
CA ARG A 67 0.59 6.05 -23.02
C ARG A 67 -0.81 6.43 -22.59
N GLY A 68 -0.92 7.17 -21.48
CA GLY A 68 -2.21 7.62 -20.97
C GLY A 68 -2.93 6.60 -20.07
N TYR A 69 -2.39 5.40 -19.83
CA TYR A 69 -3.03 4.37 -19.00
C TYR A 69 -3.63 4.91 -17.70
N ALA A 70 -2.84 5.62 -16.89
CA ALA A 70 -3.31 6.14 -15.61
C ALA A 70 -4.43 7.19 -15.77
N ARG A 71 -4.40 8.00 -16.83
CA ARG A 71 -5.45 8.97 -17.14
C ARG A 71 -6.75 8.26 -17.51
N ASP A 72 -6.68 7.26 -18.39
CA ASP A 72 -7.85 6.49 -18.82
C ASP A 72 -8.50 5.78 -17.62
N ARG A 73 -7.68 5.24 -16.70
CA ARG A 73 -8.17 4.63 -15.46
C ARG A 73 -8.79 5.65 -14.51
N LEU A 74 -8.19 6.83 -14.33
CA LEU A 74 -8.79 7.92 -13.55
C LEU A 74 -10.14 8.36 -14.13
N GLU A 75 -10.26 8.46 -15.45
CA GLU A 75 -11.52 8.77 -16.14
C GLU A 75 -12.57 7.67 -15.94
N ALA A 76 -12.16 6.40 -15.98
CA ALA A 76 -13.03 5.27 -15.67
C ALA A 76 -13.53 5.29 -14.22
N VAL A 77 -12.69 5.71 -13.26
CA VAL A 77 -13.10 5.90 -11.87
C VAL A 77 -14.06 7.08 -11.74
N ALA A 78 -13.72 8.23 -12.32
CA ALA A 78 -14.53 9.45 -12.26
C ALA A 78 -15.93 9.27 -12.88
N SER A 79 -16.05 8.45 -13.94
CA SER A 79 -17.33 8.11 -14.57
C SER A 79 -18.10 6.99 -13.86
N GLY A 80 -17.53 6.39 -12.80
CA GLY A 80 -18.13 5.25 -12.09
C GLY A 80 -18.04 3.91 -12.85
N GLY A 81 -17.32 3.87 -13.97
CA GLY A 81 -17.17 2.70 -14.83
C GLY A 81 -16.22 1.63 -14.29
N ALA A 82 -15.22 2.03 -13.49
CA ALA A 82 -14.25 1.12 -12.90
C ALA A 82 -14.91 0.10 -11.95
N THR A 83 -14.36 -1.11 -11.88
CA THR A 83 -14.88 -2.21 -11.05
C THR A 83 -14.96 -1.82 -9.57
N VAL A 84 -13.92 -1.16 -9.07
CA VAL A 84 -13.83 -0.67 -7.69
C VAL A 84 -14.98 0.29 -7.34
N CYS A 85 -15.49 1.10 -8.28
CA CYS A 85 -16.62 2.00 -8.02
C CYS A 85 -17.88 1.23 -7.58
N ARG A 86 -18.17 0.12 -8.25
CA ARG A 86 -19.32 -0.73 -7.91
C ARG A 86 -19.11 -1.47 -6.59
N LEU A 87 -17.92 -2.00 -6.36
CA LEU A 87 -17.61 -2.72 -5.11
C LEU A 87 -17.62 -1.78 -3.91
N ALA A 88 -16.98 -0.62 -4.01
CA ALA A 88 -17.03 0.42 -2.98
C ALA A 88 -18.48 0.84 -2.69
N GLY A 89 -19.30 1.03 -3.73
CA GLY A 89 -20.72 1.35 -3.59
C GLY A 89 -21.51 0.29 -2.82
N VAL A 90 -21.34 -1.00 -3.12
CA VAL A 90 -21.97 -2.11 -2.37
C VAL A 90 -21.52 -2.13 -0.91
N GLN A 91 -20.25 -1.80 -0.66
CA GLN A 91 -19.71 -1.73 0.70
C GLN A 91 -19.98 -0.39 1.39
N GLY A 92 -20.68 0.56 0.77
CA GLY A 92 -20.86 1.90 1.33
C GLY A 92 -19.53 2.61 1.66
N ALA A 93 -18.47 2.29 0.92
CA ALA A 93 -17.16 2.90 1.07
C ALA A 93 -17.07 4.19 0.25
N GLY A 94 -16.42 5.20 0.82
CA GLY A 94 -15.96 6.36 0.05
C GLY A 94 -14.89 5.90 -0.95
N LEU A 95 -14.84 6.56 -2.11
CA LEU A 95 -13.83 6.33 -3.13
C LEU A 95 -13.18 7.67 -3.46
N GLU A 96 -11.86 7.74 -3.28
CA GLU A 96 -11.06 8.93 -3.56
C GLU A 96 -9.93 8.53 -4.52
N ALA A 97 -9.75 9.29 -5.59
CA ALA A 97 -8.68 9.07 -6.55
C ALA A 97 -7.77 10.30 -6.62
N PHE A 98 -6.47 10.06 -6.44
CA PHE A 98 -5.43 11.08 -6.36
C PHE A 98 -4.55 11.02 -7.60
N ASP A 99 -4.56 12.10 -8.39
CA ASP A 99 -3.65 12.27 -9.53
C ASP A 99 -2.27 12.72 -9.04
N LEU A 100 -1.26 11.87 -9.22
CA LEU A 100 0.13 12.15 -8.82
C LEU A 100 0.96 12.63 -10.01
N ALA A 101 0.43 13.63 -10.71
CA ALA A 101 1.02 14.22 -11.90
C ALA A 101 1.24 13.17 -13.00
N VAL A 102 0.18 12.49 -13.42
CA VAL A 102 0.22 11.45 -14.46
C VAL A 102 0.76 11.95 -15.81
N ASP A 103 0.68 13.26 -16.06
CA ASP A 103 1.26 13.92 -17.25
C ASP A 103 2.78 14.16 -17.16
N ARG A 104 3.36 13.98 -15.98
CA ARG A 104 4.79 14.15 -15.72
C ARG A 104 5.36 12.84 -15.19
N PRO A 105 5.42 11.80 -16.03
CA PRO A 105 5.81 10.47 -15.59
C PRO A 105 7.20 10.48 -14.95
N THR A 106 7.36 9.72 -13.88
CA THR A 106 8.68 9.52 -13.27
C THR A 106 9.60 8.78 -14.25
N PRO A 107 10.93 8.93 -14.11
CA PRO A 107 11.88 8.13 -14.87
C PRO A 107 11.65 6.62 -14.70
N ASN A 108 12.16 5.85 -15.66
CA ASN A 108 12.30 4.41 -15.47
C ASN A 108 13.43 4.15 -14.47
N ALA A 109 13.15 3.32 -13.46
CA ALA A 109 14.07 2.98 -12.37
C ALA A 109 15.33 2.22 -12.84
N VAL A 110 15.31 1.67 -14.06
CA VAL A 110 16.50 1.09 -14.70
C VAL A 110 17.49 2.18 -15.11
N ASP A 111 17.01 3.35 -15.53
CA ASP A 111 17.85 4.41 -16.08
C ASP A 111 18.36 5.38 -15.00
N LYS A 112 17.54 5.67 -13.99
CA LYS A 112 17.85 6.56 -12.85
C LYS A 112 16.80 6.46 -11.76
N ALA A 113 17.09 7.02 -10.58
CA ALA A 113 16.14 7.12 -9.49
C ALA A 113 14.78 7.71 -9.93
N ALA A 114 13.69 7.06 -9.50
CA ALA A 114 12.33 7.46 -9.86
C ALA A 114 11.94 8.85 -9.34
N MET A 115 12.46 9.25 -8.18
CA MET A 115 12.18 10.54 -7.55
C MET A 115 13.44 11.17 -6.94
N SER A 116 13.41 12.48 -6.76
CA SER A 116 14.30 13.12 -5.79
C SER A 116 13.85 12.82 -4.36
N GLU A 117 14.72 12.99 -3.37
CA GLU A 117 14.36 12.81 -1.95
C GLU A 117 13.22 13.75 -1.52
N LYS A 118 13.30 15.03 -1.94
CA LYS A 118 12.24 16.03 -1.68
C LYS A 118 10.91 15.63 -2.31
N GLU A 119 10.95 15.13 -3.54
CA GLU A 119 9.75 14.69 -4.26
C GLU A 119 9.14 13.47 -3.59
N CYS A 120 9.94 12.47 -3.24
CA CYS A 120 9.47 11.27 -2.56
C CYS A 120 8.80 11.62 -1.22
N ALA A 121 9.47 12.44 -0.38
CA ALA A 121 8.91 12.89 0.89
C ALA A 121 7.63 13.71 0.71
N ALA A 122 7.58 14.62 -0.28
CA ALA A 122 6.39 15.40 -0.59
C ALA A 122 5.23 14.53 -1.09
N THR A 123 5.52 13.50 -1.90
CA THR A 123 4.51 12.55 -2.37
C THR A 123 3.99 11.67 -1.24
N MET A 124 4.84 11.23 -0.31
CA MET A 124 4.39 10.56 0.92
C MET A 124 3.45 11.47 1.71
N ALA A 125 3.84 12.73 1.93
CA ALA A 125 3.00 13.70 2.63
C ALA A 125 1.64 13.93 1.93
N PHE A 126 1.62 14.02 0.60
CA PHE A 126 0.39 14.11 -0.18
C PHE A 126 -0.49 12.86 -0.04
N GLY A 127 0.12 11.67 0.03
CA GLY A 127 -0.58 10.42 0.29
C GLY A 127 -1.39 10.42 1.60
N MET A 128 -0.91 11.16 2.61
CA MET A 128 -1.60 11.30 3.91
C MET A 128 -2.95 12.00 3.80
N GLU A 129 -3.23 12.72 2.71
CA GLU A 129 -4.46 13.50 2.51
C GLU A 129 -5.73 12.63 2.53
N ALA A 130 -5.64 11.35 2.15
CA ALA A 130 -6.74 10.40 2.25
C ALA A 130 -7.26 10.22 3.69
N LEU A 131 -6.47 10.59 4.70
CA LEU A 131 -6.83 10.50 6.11
C LEU A 131 -7.39 11.82 6.66
N ALA A 132 -7.41 12.90 5.87
CA ALA A 132 -7.87 14.22 6.33
C ALA A 132 -9.32 14.21 6.85
N LYS A 133 -10.17 13.35 6.26
CA LYS A 133 -11.58 13.17 6.67
C LYS A 133 -11.76 12.12 7.78
N GLN A 134 -10.67 11.59 8.33
CA GLN A 134 -10.65 10.58 9.40
C GLN A 134 -11.55 9.37 9.07
N PRO A 135 -11.27 8.61 7.99
CA PRO A 135 -11.97 7.37 7.73
C PRO A 135 -11.79 6.40 8.90
N ASP A 136 -12.75 5.48 9.11
CA ASP A 136 -12.61 4.46 10.15
C ASP A 136 -11.94 3.17 9.66
N LEU A 137 -11.64 3.08 8.36
CA LEU A 137 -10.80 2.07 7.74
C LEU A 137 -10.31 2.57 6.37
N LEU A 138 -9.03 2.36 6.06
CA LEU A 138 -8.41 2.75 4.78
C LEU A 138 -8.09 1.53 3.90
N VAL A 139 -8.38 1.62 2.61
CA VAL A 139 -7.97 0.67 1.58
C VAL A 139 -7.13 1.42 0.53
N PRO A 140 -5.78 1.40 0.61
CA PRO A 140 -4.94 2.00 -0.42
C PRO A 140 -4.90 1.11 -1.67
N GLY A 141 -5.16 1.70 -2.84
CA GLY A 141 -5.04 1.08 -4.16
C GLY A 141 -4.10 1.86 -5.06
N VAL A 142 -3.59 1.21 -6.11
CA VAL A 142 -2.61 1.77 -7.02
C VAL A 142 -3.16 1.76 -8.45
N ILE A 143 -3.05 2.90 -9.13
CA ILE A 143 -3.29 3.03 -10.56
C ILE A 143 -1.95 3.35 -11.22
N ALA A 144 -1.30 2.34 -11.81
CA ALA A 144 -0.12 2.52 -12.64
C ALA A 144 0.01 1.34 -13.61
N ALA A 145 0.74 1.54 -14.70
CA ALA A 145 1.11 0.44 -15.58
C ALA A 145 2.30 -0.35 -15.00
N GLU A 146 2.29 -1.68 -15.21
CA GLU A 146 3.36 -2.62 -14.81
C GLU A 146 3.74 -2.52 -13.32
N THR A 147 2.75 -2.46 -12.43
CA THR A 147 2.93 -2.41 -10.97
C THR A 147 3.77 -3.56 -10.43
N ASP A 148 3.70 -4.74 -11.05
CA ASP A 148 4.52 -5.91 -10.71
C ASP A 148 6.03 -5.59 -10.73
N MET A 149 6.50 -4.82 -11.72
CA MET A 149 7.91 -4.43 -11.81
C MET A 149 8.33 -3.51 -10.65
N ILE A 150 7.45 -2.60 -10.22
CA ILE A 150 7.70 -1.73 -9.05
C ILE A 150 7.78 -2.58 -7.79
N ALA A 151 6.75 -3.39 -7.57
CA ALA A 151 6.59 -4.18 -6.36
C ALA A 151 7.73 -5.20 -6.20
N SER A 152 8.08 -5.90 -7.28
CA SER A 152 9.17 -6.87 -7.29
C SER A 152 10.56 -6.22 -7.14
N SER A 153 10.79 -5.03 -7.70
CA SER A 153 12.04 -4.30 -7.50
C SER A 153 12.22 -3.86 -6.05
N ILE A 154 11.18 -3.31 -5.44
CA ILE A 154 11.18 -2.97 -4.01
C ILE A 154 11.39 -4.24 -3.17
N ALA A 155 10.65 -5.32 -3.45
CA ALA A 155 10.75 -6.55 -2.68
C ALA A 155 12.14 -7.19 -2.77
N LEU A 156 12.74 -7.27 -3.97
CA LEU A 156 14.10 -7.77 -4.15
C LEU A 156 15.12 -6.90 -3.41
N ALA A 157 15.00 -5.57 -3.50
CA ALA A 157 15.90 -4.65 -2.82
C ALA A 157 15.84 -4.81 -1.29
N LEU A 158 14.64 -4.96 -0.72
CA LEU A 158 14.43 -5.03 0.73
C LEU A 158 14.75 -6.40 1.33
N PHE A 159 14.44 -7.50 0.63
CA PHE A 159 14.49 -8.86 1.19
C PHE A 159 15.53 -9.77 0.51
N GLY A 160 16.13 -9.33 -0.59
CA GLY A 160 17.10 -10.13 -1.35
C GLY A 160 16.49 -11.39 -1.99
N GLY A 161 17.34 -12.39 -2.21
CA GLY A 161 17.00 -13.60 -2.96
C GLY A 161 17.17 -13.43 -4.47
N GLU A 162 16.54 -14.30 -5.25
CA GLU A 162 16.59 -14.27 -6.70
C GLU A 162 15.46 -13.41 -7.27
N ALA A 163 15.71 -12.61 -8.30
CA ALA A 163 14.65 -11.80 -8.93
C ALA A 163 13.46 -12.64 -9.43
N SER A 164 13.73 -13.88 -9.84
CA SER A 164 12.71 -14.84 -10.27
C SER A 164 11.76 -15.30 -9.16
N ASP A 165 12.11 -15.08 -7.88
CA ASP A 165 11.22 -15.30 -6.75
C ASP A 165 10.11 -14.23 -6.66
N TRP A 166 10.34 -13.07 -7.28
CA TRP A 166 9.51 -11.87 -7.10
C TRP A 166 8.68 -11.49 -8.33
N THR A 167 9.09 -11.94 -9.53
CA THR A 167 8.41 -11.66 -10.80
C THR A 167 8.67 -12.75 -11.84
N ASP A 168 7.86 -12.76 -12.90
CA ASP A 168 8.11 -13.56 -14.11
C ASP A 168 8.99 -12.83 -15.15
N ALA A 169 9.31 -11.55 -14.92
CA ALA A 169 10.18 -10.73 -15.79
C ALA A 169 11.41 -10.18 -15.04
N PRO A 170 12.37 -11.03 -14.64
CA PRO A 170 13.43 -10.67 -13.69
C PRO A 170 14.46 -9.67 -14.23
N ASP A 171 14.71 -9.62 -15.54
CA ASP A 171 15.84 -8.87 -16.11
C ASP A 171 15.80 -7.36 -15.77
N LEU A 172 14.62 -6.73 -15.91
CA LEU A 172 14.45 -5.31 -15.61
C LEU A 172 14.53 -5.02 -14.11
N VAL A 173 14.05 -5.96 -13.30
CA VAL A 173 14.11 -5.89 -11.83
C VAL A 173 15.55 -5.93 -11.34
N VAL A 174 16.34 -6.87 -11.86
CA VAL A 174 17.78 -6.97 -11.54
C VAL A 174 18.50 -5.69 -11.95
N ALA A 175 18.27 -5.19 -13.17
CA ALA A 175 18.93 -3.98 -13.65
C ALA A 175 18.63 -2.75 -12.77
N ALA A 176 17.36 -2.56 -12.37
CA ALA A 176 16.97 -1.46 -11.50
C ALA A 176 17.60 -1.57 -10.10
N VAL A 177 17.61 -2.76 -9.50
CA VAL A 177 18.17 -3.01 -8.17
C VAL A 177 19.69 -2.86 -8.16
N GLU A 178 20.39 -3.36 -9.17
CA GLU A 178 21.85 -3.20 -9.25
C GLU A 178 22.26 -1.73 -9.46
N ARG A 179 21.53 -0.97 -10.28
CA ARG A 179 21.74 0.48 -10.36
C ARG A 179 21.52 1.17 -8.99
N THR A 180 20.50 0.77 -8.24
CA THR A 180 20.26 1.28 -6.87
C THR A 180 21.39 0.92 -5.91
N ARG A 181 21.98 -0.27 -6.07
CA ARG A 181 23.15 -0.72 -5.30
C ARG A 181 24.36 0.17 -5.58
N GLU A 182 24.64 0.45 -6.85
CA GLU A 182 25.75 1.29 -7.28
C GLU A 182 25.60 2.75 -6.79
N GLU A 183 24.38 3.28 -6.77
CA GLU A 183 24.07 4.64 -6.26
C GLU A 183 24.01 4.73 -4.72
N GLY A 184 24.15 3.61 -4.00
CA GLY A 184 24.21 3.58 -2.54
C GLY A 184 22.87 3.78 -1.82
N GLY A 185 21.80 3.10 -2.27
CA GLY A 185 20.46 3.27 -1.71
C GLY A 185 19.82 2.07 -1.02
N LEU A 186 20.45 0.89 -1.02
CA LEU A 186 19.78 -0.35 -0.56
C LEU A 186 19.68 -0.48 0.96
N ASP A 187 20.56 0.18 1.72
CA ASP A 187 20.59 0.09 3.18
C ASP A 187 19.53 0.97 3.88
N ASP A 188 18.84 1.82 3.12
CA ASP A 188 17.78 2.71 3.62
C ASP A 188 16.46 2.45 2.88
N PRO A 189 15.42 1.94 3.56
CA PRO A 189 14.12 1.65 2.93
C PRO A 189 13.50 2.86 2.22
N LEU A 190 13.70 4.08 2.71
CA LEU A 190 13.19 5.28 2.06
C LEU A 190 13.97 5.63 0.79
N GLN A 191 15.27 5.31 0.72
CA GLN A 191 16.03 5.42 -0.51
C GLN A 191 15.62 4.33 -1.51
N VAL A 192 15.33 3.10 -1.06
CA VAL A 192 14.74 2.06 -1.90
C VAL A 192 13.44 2.54 -2.55
N LEU A 193 12.50 3.09 -1.75
CA LEU A 193 11.24 3.64 -2.26
C LEU A 193 11.46 4.78 -3.26
N ARG A 194 12.37 5.71 -2.95
CA ARG A 194 12.72 6.83 -3.84
C ARG A 194 13.26 6.37 -5.19
N GLN A 195 14.10 5.33 -5.17
CA GLN A 195 14.86 4.89 -6.34
C GLN A 195 14.12 3.87 -7.20
N LEU A 196 13.39 2.95 -6.59
CA LEU A 196 12.74 1.80 -7.25
C LEU A 196 11.22 1.88 -7.27
N GLY A 197 10.64 2.75 -6.44
CA GLY A 197 9.21 2.99 -6.40
C GLY A 197 8.72 3.90 -7.52
N GLY A 198 7.56 4.48 -7.28
CA GLY A 198 6.95 5.53 -8.06
C GLY A 198 6.11 6.40 -7.15
N ARG A 199 5.43 7.40 -7.71
CA ARG A 199 4.66 8.33 -6.88
C ARG A 199 3.50 7.63 -6.18
N GLU A 200 2.85 6.69 -6.85
CA GLU A 200 1.77 5.87 -6.30
C GLU A 200 2.20 5.06 -5.08
N THR A 201 3.34 4.36 -5.15
CA THR A 201 3.85 3.60 -3.98
C THR A 201 4.35 4.52 -2.86
N ALA A 202 4.94 5.68 -3.19
CA ALA A 202 5.30 6.67 -2.18
C ALA A 202 4.07 7.24 -1.47
N ALA A 203 3.01 7.58 -2.20
CA ALA A 203 1.77 8.07 -1.61
C ALA A 203 1.10 7.01 -0.73
N VAL A 204 1.07 5.74 -1.17
CA VAL A 204 0.56 4.63 -0.35
C VAL A 204 1.35 4.47 0.95
N ALA A 205 2.69 4.53 0.91
CA ALA A 205 3.51 4.46 2.13
C ALA A 205 3.18 5.62 3.08
N GLY A 206 3.02 6.84 2.57
CA GLY A 206 2.58 7.98 3.37
C GLY A 206 1.20 7.79 3.99
N ALA A 207 0.23 7.27 3.22
CA ALA A 207 -1.12 6.99 3.70
C ALA A 207 -1.14 5.94 4.81
N ILE A 208 -0.37 4.85 4.68
CA ILE A 208 -0.26 3.80 5.71
C ILE A 208 0.34 4.39 7.00
N LEU A 209 1.39 5.21 6.88
CA LEU A 209 2.04 5.85 8.02
C LEU A 209 1.10 6.82 8.74
N ALA A 210 0.36 7.67 7.99
CA ALA A 210 -0.63 8.56 8.57
C ALA A 210 -1.77 7.80 9.24
N ALA A 211 -2.25 6.70 8.63
CA ALA A 211 -3.24 5.83 9.22
C ALA A 211 -2.74 5.25 10.55
N ARG A 212 -1.45 4.90 10.66
CA ARG A 212 -0.86 4.43 11.92
C ARG A 212 -0.90 5.49 13.00
N VAL A 213 -0.46 6.71 12.67
CA VAL A 213 -0.48 7.85 13.61
C VAL A 213 -1.90 8.15 14.10
N GLN A 214 -2.91 7.92 13.27
CA GLN A 214 -4.33 8.14 13.61
C GLN A 214 -5.04 6.90 14.16
N LYS A 215 -4.34 5.77 14.35
CA LYS A 215 -4.91 4.46 14.73
C LYS A 215 -6.05 3.98 13.80
N ILE A 216 -5.98 4.33 12.51
CA ILE A 216 -6.96 3.93 11.50
C ILE A 216 -6.53 2.57 10.92
N PRO A 217 -7.36 1.51 11.01
CA PRO A 217 -7.04 0.22 10.40
C PRO A 217 -6.87 0.31 8.88
N VAL A 218 -5.96 -0.47 8.32
CA VAL A 218 -5.66 -0.51 6.88
C VAL A 218 -5.85 -1.92 6.32
N LEU A 219 -6.49 -2.03 5.15
CA LEU A 219 -6.49 -3.25 4.35
C LEU A 219 -5.57 -3.06 3.14
N LEU A 220 -4.40 -3.70 3.16
CA LEU A 220 -3.45 -3.69 2.04
C LEU A 220 -4.06 -4.45 0.87
N ASP A 221 -4.21 -3.80 -0.27
CA ASP A 221 -4.81 -4.36 -1.49
C ASP A 221 -3.81 -5.25 -2.26
N GLY A 222 -3.36 -4.79 -3.43
CA GLY A 222 -2.49 -5.53 -4.33
C GLY A 222 -1.01 -5.55 -3.97
N TYR A 223 -0.21 -6.06 -4.90
CA TYR A 223 1.22 -6.29 -4.71
C TYR A 223 2.00 -4.99 -4.49
N ALA A 224 1.70 -3.92 -5.24
CA ALA A 224 2.33 -2.61 -5.09
C ALA A 224 1.98 -1.92 -3.77
N ALA A 225 0.73 -2.05 -3.30
CA ALA A 225 0.34 -1.53 -1.98
C ALA A 225 1.09 -2.28 -0.86
N CYS A 226 1.24 -3.60 -0.99
CA CYS A 226 2.05 -4.40 -0.07
C CYS A 226 3.54 -4.05 -0.15
N ALA A 227 4.08 -3.72 -1.33
CA ALA A 227 5.47 -3.30 -1.48
C ALA A 227 5.74 -1.95 -0.80
N ALA A 228 4.81 -1.00 -0.93
CA ALA A 228 4.85 0.26 -0.17
C ALA A 228 4.81 0.02 1.35
N ALA A 229 3.97 -0.93 1.81
CA ALA A 229 3.94 -1.33 3.21
C ALA A 229 5.26 -1.97 3.67
N ALA A 230 5.90 -2.77 2.82
CA ALA A 230 7.17 -3.43 3.12
C ALA A 230 8.32 -2.44 3.36
N VAL A 231 8.30 -1.27 2.70
CA VAL A 231 9.24 -0.19 2.99
C VAL A 231 9.10 0.26 4.45
N LEU A 232 7.88 0.48 4.93
CA LEU A 232 7.64 0.85 6.32
C LEU A 232 7.99 -0.28 7.28
N TYR A 233 7.69 -1.52 6.92
CA TYR A 233 8.07 -2.70 7.69
C TYR A 233 9.58 -2.78 7.95
N GLN A 234 10.40 -2.43 6.95
CA GLN A 234 11.86 -2.40 7.10
C GLN A 234 12.37 -1.22 7.94
N ILE A 235 11.54 -0.18 8.16
CA ILE A 235 11.85 0.87 9.15
C ILE A 235 11.54 0.35 10.55
N ASP A 236 10.33 -0.18 10.75
CA ASP A 236 9.90 -0.85 11.98
C ASP A 236 8.69 -1.75 11.66
N ALA A 237 8.80 -3.05 11.96
CA ALA A 237 7.74 -4.03 11.73
C ALA A 237 6.42 -3.64 12.42
N ALA A 238 6.49 -2.99 13.59
CA ALA A 238 5.33 -2.57 14.35
C ALA A 238 4.49 -1.53 13.58
N LEU A 239 5.05 -0.81 12.61
CA LEU A 239 4.31 0.14 11.77
C LEU A 239 3.19 -0.52 10.98
N LEU A 240 3.23 -1.84 10.77
CA LEU A 240 2.17 -2.57 10.08
C LEU A 240 1.17 -3.26 11.00
N ASP A 241 1.24 -3.14 12.33
CA ASP A 241 0.30 -3.85 13.22
C ASP A 241 -1.17 -3.42 13.01
N HIS A 242 -1.40 -2.22 12.49
CA HIS A 242 -2.72 -1.70 12.11
C HIS A 242 -3.13 -2.11 10.69
N CYS A 243 -2.35 -2.94 10.01
CA CYS A 243 -2.60 -3.42 8.66
C CYS A 243 -2.99 -4.90 8.63
N LEU A 244 -4.01 -5.25 7.86
CA LEU A 244 -4.26 -6.61 7.35
C LEU A 244 -4.04 -6.65 5.85
N ALA A 245 -3.69 -7.82 5.32
CA ALA A 245 -3.67 -8.04 3.88
C ALA A 245 -5.07 -8.44 3.40
N ALA A 246 -5.64 -7.67 2.49
CA ALA A 246 -6.97 -7.93 1.94
C ALA A 246 -7.01 -9.22 1.14
N HIS A 247 -6.05 -9.38 0.22
CA HIS A 247 -5.99 -10.54 -0.65
C HIS A 247 -4.56 -10.87 -1.03
N VAL A 248 -4.38 -12.03 -1.67
CA VAL A 248 -3.22 -12.31 -2.52
C VAL A 248 -3.70 -12.32 -3.97
N GLY A 249 -2.96 -11.62 -4.83
CA GLY A 249 -3.24 -11.51 -6.26
C GLY A 249 -2.47 -12.54 -7.08
N THR A 250 -2.55 -12.41 -8.41
CA THR A 250 -1.92 -13.34 -9.36
C THR A 250 -0.44 -13.09 -9.59
N ALA A 251 0.08 -11.93 -9.20
CA ALA A 251 1.50 -11.60 -9.31
C ALA A 251 2.36 -12.57 -8.49
N LYS A 252 3.37 -13.15 -9.14
CA LYS A 252 4.21 -14.23 -8.60
C LYS A 252 4.78 -13.92 -7.22
N GLY A 253 5.33 -12.72 -7.03
CA GLY A 253 5.96 -12.33 -5.79
C GLY A 253 4.99 -11.91 -4.68
N HIS A 254 3.70 -11.73 -4.96
CA HIS A 254 2.78 -11.15 -3.98
C HIS A 254 2.63 -12.02 -2.73
N GLY A 255 2.40 -13.33 -2.90
CA GLY A 255 2.30 -14.26 -1.76
C GLY A 255 3.59 -14.33 -0.95
N ARG A 256 4.74 -14.27 -1.63
CA ARG A 256 6.06 -14.27 -0.97
C ARG A 256 6.28 -13.00 -0.17
N LEU A 257 5.91 -11.83 -0.71
CA LEU A 257 6.04 -10.57 -0.03
C LEU A 257 5.17 -10.54 1.24
N LEU A 258 3.91 -10.98 1.11
CA LEU A 258 3.00 -11.12 2.25
C LEU A 258 3.59 -11.99 3.36
N ALA A 259 4.23 -13.11 3.01
CA ALA A 259 4.93 -13.96 3.98
C ALA A 259 6.12 -13.22 4.64
N ALA A 260 6.91 -12.47 3.86
CA ALA A 260 8.06 -11.71 4.35
C ALA A 260 7.67 -10.62 5.36
N ILE A 261 6.51 -9.96 5.18
CA ILE A 261 5.98 -8.94 6.10
C ILE A 261 5.02 -9.52 7.16
N GLY A 262 4.93 -10.85 7.29
CA GLY A 262 4.12 -11.52 8.31
C GLY A 262 2.60 -11.32 8.15
N LYS A 263 2.11 -11.10 6.94
CA LYS A 263 0.68 -10.85 6.66
C LYS A 263 0.03 -12.05 5.98
N ARG A 264 -0.98 -12.61 6.63
CA ARG A 264 -1.86 -13.63 6.05
C ARG A 264 -3.04 -12.95 5.34
N PRO A 265 -3.25 -13.14 4.03
CA PRO A 265 -4.34 -12.51 3.29
C PRO A 265 -5.71 -13.00 3.77
N LEU A 266 -6.73 -12.15 3.68
CA LEU A 266 -8.12 -12.53 3.98
C LEU A 266 -8.77 -13.30 2.82
N LEU A 267 -8.37 -13.00 1.58
CA LEU A 267 -8.96 -13.56 0.36
C LEU A 267 -7.89 -14.16 -0.57
N THR A 268 -8.26 -15.23 -1.27
CA THR A 268 -7.50 -15.81 -2.39
C THR A 268 -8.48 -16.03 -3.53
N LEU A 269 -8.59 -15.04 -4.41
CA LEU A 269 -9.59 -14.98 -5.48
C LEU A 269 -8.97 -14.67 -6.85
N ASP A 270 -7.64 -14.77 -6.96
CA ASP A 270 -6.89 -14.51 -8.20
C ASP A 270 -7.20 -13.11 -8.80
N ILE A 271 -7.38 -12.11 -7.95
CA ILE A 271 -7.61 -10.73 -8.35
C ILE A 271 -6.27 -10.13 -8.79
N GLY A 272 -6.17 -9.74 -10.06
CA GLY A 272 -5.00 -9.06 -10.64
C GLY A 272 -5.12 -7.54 -10.70
N GLU A 273 -6.31 -6.97 -10.52
CA GLU A 273 -6.53 -5.52 -10.54
C GLU A 273 -6.18 -4.91 -9.18
N GLU A 274 -5.11 -4.11 -9.12
CA GLU A 274 -4.58 -3.49 -7.88
C GLU A 274 -5.22 -2.13 -7.54
N GLU A 275 -6.36 -1.82 -8.17
CA GLU A 275 -7.09 -0.56 -8.00
C GLU A 275 -8.04 -0.60 -6.80
N GLY A 276 -7.64 -1.25 -5.70
CA GLY A 276 -8.47 -1.36 -4.48
C GLY A 276 -9.58 -2.40 -4.56
N VAL A 277 -9.61 -3.24 -5.60
CA VAL A 277 -10.66 -4.23 -5.84
C VAL A 277 -10.63 -5.32 -4.76
N GLY A 278 -9.46 -5.88 -4.45
CA GLY A 278 -9.33 -6.92 -3.43
C GLY A 278 -9.64 -6.41 -2.03
N GLY A 279 -9.22 -5.19 -1.71
CA GLY A 279 -9.53 -4.48 -0.48
C GLY A 279 -11.01 -4.17 -0.34
N ALA A 280 -11.66 -3.67 -1.40
CA ALA A 280 -13.10 -3.47 -1.41
C ALA A 280 -13.88 -4.80 -1.25
N SER A 281 -13.38 -5.91 -1.81
CA SER A 281 -13.95 -7.23 -1.55
C SER A 281 -13.75 -7.68 -0.09
N ALA A 282 -12.57 -7.48 0.49
CA ALA A 282 -12.25 -7.87 1.85
C ALA A 282 -13.05 -7.09 2.91
N LEU A 283 -13.50 -5.86 2.60
CA LEU A 283 -14.41 -5.09 3.47
C LEU A 283 -15.66 -5.87 3.87
N ALA A 284 -16.19 -6.73 2.99
CA ALA A 284 -17.35 -7.56 3.31
C ALA A 284 -17.06 -8.49 4.51
N LEU A 285 -15.90 -9.15 4.51
CA LEU A 285 -15.48 -10.03 5.61
C LEU A 285 -15.22 -9.24 6.89
N VAL A 286 -14.60 -8.06 6.77
CA VAL A 286 -14.32 -7.20 7.91
C VAL A 286 -15.61 -6.71 8.57
N LYS A 287 -16.64 -6.36 7.77
CA LYS A 287 -17.95 -6.00 8.29
C LYS A 287 -18.68 -7.17 8.94
N LEU A 288 -18.56 -8.37 8.38
CA LEU A 288 -19.09 -9.58 9.02
C LEU A 288 -18.40 -9.87 10.36
N ALA A 289 -17.08 -9.62 10.46
CA ALA A 289 -16.34 -9.78 11.70
C ALA A 289 -16.82 -8.81 12.80
N CYS A 290 -17.33 -7.63 12.46
CA CYS A 290 -17.95 -6.71 13.44
C CYS A 290 -19.16 -7.32 14.16
N GLU A 291 -19.82 -8.31 13.55
CA GLU A 291 -20.99 -8.99 14.13
C GLU A 291 -20.60 -10.19 15.02
N VAL A 292 -19.33 -10.58 15.07
CA VAL A 292 -18.82 -11.66 15.93
C VAL A 292 -18.58 -11.14 17.35
N ARG A 293 -19.10 -11.87 18.35
CA ARG A 293 -19.10 -11.52 19.78
C ARG A 293 -18.78 -12.72 20.65
#